data_AF-A0A7S1Y4P7-F1
#
_entry.id   AF-A0A7S1Y4P7-F1
#
_cell.length_a   1.000
_cell.length_b   1.000
_cell.length_c   1.000
_cell.angle_alpha   90.00
_cell.angle_beta   90.00
_cell.angle_gamma   90.00
#
_symmetry.space_group_name_H-M   'P 1'
#
loop_
_entity.id
_entity.type
_entity.pdbx_description
1 polymer ?
#
loop_
_entity_poly.entity_id
_entity_poly.type
_entity_poly.pdbx_seq_one_letter_code
_entity_poly.pdbx_strand_id
1 'polypeptide(L)'
;VVDVTEMLASPCIDDEEEFNLTVFLDAAIDSGLLSDEDIKSIKKMLAYSYNGIQSNNCDPEFRRIEEATLITEESDVPSVGRRRLQRVSRGFRSFLVFFIRSRCPGCRRFSR
;
A
#
# COMPACT_ATOMS: atom_id res chain seq x y z
N VAL A 1 -5.45 -3.23 -13.36
CA VAL A 1 -5.13 -4.38 -12.49
C VAL A 1 -4.09 -3.87 -11.51
N VAL A 2 -4.42 -3.79 -10.23
CA VAL A 2 -3.48 -3.35 -9.20
C VAL A 2 -2.65 -4.56 -8.81
N ASP A 3 -1.34 -4.53 -9.09
CA ASP A 3 -0.42 -5.61 -8.75
C ASP A 3 0.37 -5.22 -7.47
N VAL A 4 -0.07 -5.73 -6.32
CA VAL A 4 0.57 -5.47 -5.02
C VAL A 4 1.63 -6.55 -4.80
N THR A 5 2.89 -6.14 -4.72
CA THR A 5 3.99 -7.06 -4.37
C THR A 5 4.37 -6.86 -2.92
N GLU A 6 3.86 -7.72 -2.05
CA GLU A 6 4.24 -7.74 -0.64
C GLU A 6 5.70 -8.21 -0.49
N MET A 7 6.51 -7.47 0.29
CA MET A 7 7.61 -8.09 1.01
C MET A 7 6.97 -9.04 2.03
N LEU A 8 7.41 -10.30 2.06
CA LEU A 8 6.92 -11.35 2.96
C LEU A 8 6.97 -10.87 4.41
N ALA A 9 5.89 -10.30 4.88
CA ALA A 9 5.83 -9.70 6.19
C ALA A 9 5.35 -10.77 7.19
N SER A 10 6.03 -10.82 8.34
CA SER A 10 5.81 -11.80 9.38
C SER A 10 4.32 -11.88 9.77
N PRO A 11 3.78 -13.07 10.10
CA PRO A 11 2.41 -13.19 10.60
C PRO A 11 2.23 -12.38 11.89
N CYS A 12 1.06 -11.74 12.04
CA CYS A 12 0.66 -11.03 13.26
C CYS A 12 0.43 -12.03 14.39
N ILE A 13 1.44 -12.26 15.24
CA ILE A 13 1.36 -13.34 16.25
C ILE A 13 0.71 -12.89 17.56
N ASP A 14 0.88 -11.66 18.06
CA ASP A 14 0.06 -11.15 19.19
C ASP A 14 0.25 -9.65 19.53
N ASP A 15 1.33 -9.00 19.06
CA ASP A 15 1.59 -7.59 19.36
C ASP A 15 1.23 -6.64 18.20
N GLU A 16 0.83 -5.40 18.53
CA GLU A 16 0.69 -4.31 17.55
C GLU A 16 2.06 -4.00 16.95
N GLU A 17 2.41 -4.66 15.85
CA GLU A 17 3.63 -4.37 15.11
C GLU A 17 3.33 -3.41 13.94
N GLU A 18 4.15 -2.37 13.81
CA GLU A 18 4.09 -1.44 12.70
C GLU A 18 4.92 -1.96 11.52
N PHE A 19 4.31 -1.99 10.33
CA PHE A 19 4.98 -2.38 9.11
C PHE A 19 4.90 -1.28 8.07
N ASN A 20 6.02 -1.12 7.37
CA ASN A 20 6.16 -0.23 6.24
C ASN A 20 6.15 -1.04 4.95
N LEU A 21 5.19 -0.74 4.08
CA LEU A 21 4.99 -1.42 2.81
C LEU A 21 5.14 -0.42 1.65
N THR A 22 5.74 -0.85 0.54
CA THR A 22 5.76 -0.07 -0.69
C THR A 22 4.76 -0.67 -1.67
N VAL A 23 3.76 0.11 -2.05
CA VAL A 23 2.71 -0.31 -3.00
C VAL A 23 2.86 0.46 -4.29
N PHE A 24 2.84 -0.28 -5.41
CA PHE A 24 2.88 0.28 -6.75
C PHE A 24 1.47 0.25 -7.32
N LEU A 25 0.92 1.42 -7.60
CA LEU A 25 -0.36 1.55 -8.29
C LEU A 25 -0.09 1.79 -9.77
N ASP A 26 -0.37 0.78 -10.60
CA ASP A 26 -0.44 0.94 -12.07
C ASP A 26 -1.72 1.69 -12.41
N ALA A 27 -1.58 2.94 -12.84
CA ALA A 27 -2.72 3.77 -13.22
C ALA A 27 -2.46 4.44 -14.58
N ALA A 28 -3.47 4.45 -15.44
CA ALA A 28 -3.44 5.23 -16.68
C ALA A 28 -3.78 6.69 -16.37
N ILE A 29 -2.93 7.35 -15.57
CA ILE A 29 -3.10 8.73 -15.12
C ILE A 29 -1.82 9.49 -15.46
N ASP A 30 -1.94 10.72 -15.92
CA ASP A 30 -0.81 11.62 -15.99
C ASP A 30 -0.48 12.10 -14.58
N SER A 31 0.57 11.50 -13.99
CA SER A 31 1.03 11.83 -12.64
C SER A 31 1.46 13.30 -12.48
N GLY A 32 1.80 14.00 -13.57
CA GLY A 32 2.15 15.42 -13.55
C GLY A 32 0.94 16.36 -13.36
N LEU A 33 -0.28 15.83 -13.40
CA LEU A 33 -1.53 16.59 -13.31
C LEU A 33 -2.32 16.32 -12.02
N LEU A 34 -1.80 15.50 -11.11
CA LEU A 34 -2.50 15.19 -9.87
C LEU A 34 -2.44 16.38 -8.91
N SER A 35 -3.62 16.89 -8.55
CA SER A 35 -3.74 17.87 -7.47
C SER A 35 -3.55 17.21 -6.10
N ASP A 36 -3.27 18.02 -5.07
CA ASP A 36 -3.22 17.54 -3.68
C ASP A 36 -4.54 16.88 -3.24
N GLU A 37 -5.67 17.34 -3.79
CA GLU A 37 -6.99 16.78 -3.51
C GLU A 37 -7.19 15.41 -4.16
N ASP A 38 -6.66 15.20 -5.37
CA ASP A 38 -6.64 13.90 -6.03
C ASP A 38 -5.80 12.90 -5.23
N ILE A 39 -4.59 13.32 -4.82
CA ILE A 39 -3.69 12.49 -4.01
C ILE A 39 -4.36 12.10 -2.70
N LYS A 40 -5.01 13.06 -2.02
CA LYS A 40 -5.76 12.80 -0.78
C LYS A 40 -6.90 11.80 -1.01
N SER A 41 -7.62 11.93 -2.11
CA SER A 41 -8.73 11.03 -2.47
C SER A 41 -8.23 9.62 -2.78
N ILE A 42 -7.11 9.50 -3.51
CA ILE A 42 -6.48 8.21 -3.81
C ILE A 42 -6.01 7.53 -2.51
N LYS A 43 -5.32 8.25 -1.61
CA LYS A 43 -4.90 7.72 -0.30
C LYS A 43 -6.09 7.18 0.49
N LYS A 44 -7.18 7.96 0.55
CA LYS A 44 -8.40 7.57 1.25
C LYS A 44 -9.04 6.34 0.62
N MET A 45 -9.13 6.31 -0.71
CA MET A 45 -9.71 5.17 -1.44
C MET A 45 -8.87 3.90 -1.26
N LEU A 46 -7.54 4.02 -1.24
CA LEU A 46 -6.62 2.92 -1.02
C LEU A 46 -6.79 2.32 0.38
N ALA A 47 -6.77 3.18 1.42
CA ALA A 47 -6.99 2.74 2.80
C ALA A 47 -8.40 2.15 2.99
N TYR A 48 -9.43 2.80 2.43
CA TYR A 48 -10.82 2.33 2.52
C TYR A 48 -11.02 0.98 1.84
N SER A 49 -10.49 0.81 0.63
CA SER A 49 -10.67 -0.43 -0.14
C SER A 49 -9.91 -1.59 0.49
N TYR A 50 -8.67 -1.36 0.92
CA TYR A 50 -7.87 -2.38 1.59
C TYR A 50 -8.48 -2.74 2.94
N ASN A 51 -8.69 -1.77 3.84
CA ASN A 51 -9.26 -2.02 5.17
C ASN A 51 -10.72 -2.51 5.11
N GLY A 52 -11.46 -2.24 4.04
CA GLY A 52 -12.81 -2.77 3.85
C GLY A 52 -12.85 -4.29 3.64
N ILE A 53 -11.77 -4.87 3.11
CA ILE A 53 -11.62 -6.33 2.96
C ILE A 53 -11.51 -7.01 4.33
N GLN A 54 -11.09 -6.29 5.37
CA GLN A 54 -10.97 -6.77 6.76
C GLN A 54 -12.30 -7.18 7.44
N SER A 55 -13.41 -7.23 6.72
CA SER A 55 -14.73 -7.20 7.34
C SER A 55 -15.24 -8.52 7.92
N ASN A 56 -14.60 -9.69 7.72
CA ASN A 56 -15.19 -10.96 8.19
C ASN A 56 -14.26 -12.05 8.73
N ASN A 57 -12.94 -11.99 8.55
CA ASN A 57 -12.04 -13.04 9.00
C ASN A 57 -10.83 -12.45 9.75
N CYS A 58 -10.50 -13.03 10.90
CA CYS A 58 -9.24 -12.79 11.59
C CYS A 58 -8.12 -13.46 10.79
N ASP A 59 -7.64 -12.75 9.78
CA ASP A 59 -6.52 -13.17 8.97
C ASP A 59 -5.23 -12.64 9.61
N PRO A 60 -4.33 -13.53 10.10
CA PRO A 60 -3.06 -13.12 10.71
C PRO A 60 -2.09 -12.45 9.72
N GLU A 61 -2.35 -12.54 8.41
CA GLU A 61 -1.56 -11.86 7.39
C GLU A 61 -2.14 -10.48 7.04
N PHE A 62 -3.40 -10.22 7.41
CA PHE A 62 -4.05 -8.95 7.12
C PHE A 62 -3.57 -7.84 8.07
N ARG A 63 -3.04 -6.78 7.48
CA ARG A 63 -2.60 -5.57 8.19
C ARG A 63 -3.65 -4.49 8.01
N ARG A 64 -3.79 -3.57 8.95
CA ARG A 64 -4.65 -2.40 8.77
C ARG A 64 -3.78 -1.23 8.30
N ILE A 65 -4.15 -0.60 7.20
CA ILE A 65 -3.51 0.65 6.75
C ILE A 65 -3.91 1.77 7.70
N GLU A 66 -2.91 2.38 8.34
CA GLU A 66 -3.08 3.57 9.16
C GLU A 66 -2.77 4.83 8.35
N GLU A 67 -1.77 4.76 7.47
CA GLU A 67 -1.33 5.91 6.69
C GLU A 67 -0.80 5.48 5.32
N ALA A 68 -1.04 6.33 4.31
CA ALA A 68 -0.50 6.17 2.97
C ALA A 68 0.13 7.50 2.52
N THR A 69 1.40 7.43 2.10
CA THR A 69 2.19 8.58 1.65
C THR A 69 2.61 8.34 0.21
N LEU A 70 2.32 9.29 -0.67
CA LEU A 70 2.76 9.22 -2.06
C LEU A 70 4.23 9.62 -2.11
N ILE A 71 5.04 8.80 -2.75
CA ILE A 71 6.44 9.10 -3.05
C ILE A 71 6.47 9.79 -4.41
N THR A 72 6.89 11.06 -4.44
CA THR A 72 7.01 11.87 -5.66
C THR A 72 8.44 11.87 -6.22
N GLU A 73 9.44 11.70 -5.36
CA GLU A 73 10.85 11.72 -5.73
C GLU A 73 11.41 10.29 -5.91
N GLU A 74 12.10 10.04 -7.02
CA GLU A 74 12.71 8.72 -7.29
C GLU A 74 13.80 8.35 -6.27
N SER A 75 14.44 9.34 -5.65
CA SER A 75 15.42 9.15 -4.58
C SER A 75 14.84 8.41 -3.39
N ASP A 76 13.55 8.60 -3.13
CA ASP A 76 12.85 8.15 -1.93
C ASP A 76 12.21 6.76 -2.14
N VAL A 77 12.24 6.25 -3.38
CA VAL A 77 11.76 4.90 -3.69
C VAL A 77 12.78 3.86 -3.20
N PRO A 78 12.38 2.92 -2.32
CA PRO A 78 13.27 1.86 -1.86
C PRO A 78 13.88 1.07 -3.01
N SER A 79 15.16 0.70 -2.87
CA SER A 79 15.95 0.03 -3.92
C SER A 79 15.35 -1.29 -4.40
N VAL A 80 14.55 -1.96 -3.57
CA VAL A 80 13.77 -3.17 -3.90
C VAL A 80 12.73 -2.90 -5.00
N GLY A 81 12.24 -1.66 -5.12
CA GLY A 81 11.26 -1.23 -6.13
C GLY A 81 11.84 -0.79 -7.47
N ARG A 82 13.12 -0.40 -7.52
CA ARG A 82 13.74 0.25 -8.70
C ARG A 82 13.74 -0.63 -9.95
N ARG A 83 13.88 -1.95 -9.81
CA ARG A 83 13.87 -2.88 -10.95
C ARG A 83 12.51 -2.99 -11.63
N ARG A 84 11.40 -2.78 -10.92
CA ARG A 84 10.05 -2.77 -11.50
C ARG A 84 9.80 -1.48 -12.28
N LEU A 85 10.22 -0.34 -11.75
CA LEU A 85 10.09 0.96 -12.43
C LEU A 85 10.80 0.97 -13.80
N GLN A 86 11.97 0.34 -13.91
CA GLN A 86 12.74 0.28 -15.17
C GLN A 86 12.10 -0.58 -16.28
N ARG A 87 11.20 -1.52 -15.95
CA ARG A 87 10.61 -2.42 -16.97
C ARG A 87 9.39 -1.84 -17.68
N VAL A 88 8.77 -0.78 -17.15
CA VAL A 88 7.47 -0.30 -17.66
C VAL A 88 7.56 1.02 -18.42
N SER A 89 8.75 1.56 -18.63
CA SER A 89 9.03 2.81 -19.35
C SER A 89 8.74 2.78 -20.87
N ARG A 90 7.88 1.88 -21.37
CA ARG A 90 7.51 1.75 -22.79
C ARG A 90 6.07 2.17 -23.13
N GLY A 91 5.40 3.01 -22.31
CA GLY A 91 4.08 3.57 -22.65
C GLY A 91 3.56 4.67 -21.71
N PHE A 92 2.38 5.23 -22.02
CA PHE A 92 1.65 6.29 -21.29
C PHE A 92 1.10 5.88 -19.90
N ARG A 93 1.74 4.94 -19.20
CA ARG A 93 1.31 4.49 -17.87
C ARG A 93 2.25 5.06 -16.83
N SER A 94 1.71 5.90 -15.94
CA SER A 94 2.43 6.34 -14.74
C SER A 94 2.17 5.38 -13.59
N PHE A 95 3.18 5.21 -12.74
CA PHE A 95 3.06 4.45 -11.50
C PHE A 95 3.03 5.43 -10.34
N LEU A 96 2.03 5.29 -9.47
CA LEU A 96 2.07 5.96 -8.18
C LEU A 96 2.69 5.00 -7.17
N VAL A 97 3.72 5.46 -6.47
CA VAL A 97 4.39 4.67 -5.44
C VAL A 97 3.93 5.17 -4.09
N PHE A 98 3.30 4.31 -3.30
CA PHE A 98 2.85 4.63 -1.96
C PHE A 98 3.72 3.94 -0.93
N PHE A 99 4.18 4.71 0.04
CA PHE A 99 4.68 4.21 1.31
C PHE A 99 3.50 4.08 2.28
N ILE A 100 3.27 2.89 2.79
CA ILE A 100 2.13 2.58 3.62
C ILE A 100 2.64 2.22 5.01
N ARG A 101 2.15 2.93 6.02
CA ARG A 101 2.27 2.52 7.41
C ARG A 101 1.03 1.71 7.78
N SER A 102 1.26 0.51 8.27
CA SER A 102 0.22 -0.43 8.63
C SER A 102 0.48 -1.05 9.99
N ARG A 103 -0.55 -1.54 10.66
CA ARG A 103 -0.43 -2.25 11.93
C ARG A 103 -1.22 -3.54 11.96
N CYS A 104 -0.79 -4.48 12.79
CA CYS A 104 -1.64 -5.62 13.14
C CYS A 104 -2.87 -5.13 13.93
N PRO A 105 -4.09 -5.52 13.55
CA PRO A 105 -5.31 -5.08 14.24
C PRO A 105 -5.55 -5.76 15.61
N GLY A 106 -4.70 -6.71 16.00
CA GLY A 106 -4.87 -7.51 17.21
C GLY A 106 -6.09 -8.44 17.11
N CYS A 107 -5.86 -9.70 16.78
CA CYS A 107 -6.94 -10.69 16.72
C CYS A 107 -7.15 -11.33 18.09
N ARG A 108 -7.84 -10.63 19.01
CA ARG A 108 -8.36 -11.29 20.21
C ARG A 108 -9.42 -12.29 19.76
N ARG A 109 -9.04 -13.58 19.64
CA ARG A 109 -10.01 -14.66 19.48
C ARG A 109 -11.05 -14.48 20.56
N PHE A 110 -12.31 -14.23 20.17
CA PHE A 110 -13.42 -14.33 21.11
C PHE A 110 -13.46 -15.78 21.58
N SER A 111 -12.86 -16.07 22.73
CA SER A 111 -13.10 -17.32 23.45
C SER A 111 -14.56 -17.30 23.87
N ARG A 112 -15.39 -18.09 23.18
CA ARG A 112 -16.70 -18.47 23.71
C ARG A 112 -16.52 -19.52 24.80
#